data_AF-A0AA96UQK7-F1
#
_entry.id   AF-A0AA96UQK7-F1
#
_cell.length_a   1.000
_cell.length_b   1.000
_cell.length_c   1.000
_cell.angle_alpha   90.00
_cell.angle_beta   90.00
_cell.angle_gamma   90.00
#
_symmetry.space_group_name_H-M   'P 1'
#
loop_
_entity.id
_entity.type
_entity.pdbx_description
1 polymer ?
#
loop_
_entity_poly.entity_id
_entity_poly.type
_entity_poly.pdbx_seq_one_letter_code
_entity_poly.pdbx_strand_id
1 'polypeptide(L)'
;MTISLAIVFPAVLFTILLVVQAGLWWYAEQAALAAAREGVEAGRINGAQPGAGEERATAFIDRLGDLVRLQQPPQQLGGDPDLYQLSVTVRPVTLVPFVNPTITKTAGAPREKFVAPGQP
;
A
#
# COMPACT_ATOMS: atom_id res chain seq x y z
N MET A 1 -13.07 38.18 -26.80
CA MET A 1 -13.13 36.73 -27.13
C MET A 1 -11.90 35.95 -26.65
N THR A 2 -10.88 36.57 -26.05
CA THR A 2 -9.63 35.91 -25.60
C THR A 2 -9.66 35.45 -24.14
N ILE A 3 -10.41 36.11 -23.25
CA ILE A 3 -10.52 35.73 -21.83
C ILE A 3 -11.10 34.33 -21.63
N SER A 4 -12.08 33.94 -22.44
CA SER A 4 -12.71 32.62 -22.35
C SER A 4 -11.69 31.51 -22.59
N LEU A 5 -10.80 31.68 -23.59
CA LEU A 5 -9.76 30.70 -23.89
C LEU A 5 -8.67 30.66 -22.80
N ALA A 6 -8.37 31.81 -22.19
CA ALA A 6 -7.41 31.91 -21.08
C ALA A 6 -7.88 31.16 -19.81
N ILE A 7 -9.19 30.96 -19.64
CA ILE A 7 -9.76 30.20 -18.52
C ILE A 7 -10.00 28.73 -18.90
N VAL A 8 -10.52 28.48 -20.10
CA VAL A 8 -10.87 27.11 -20.55
C VAL A 8 -9.64 26.24 -20.72
N PHE A 9 -8.54 26.78 -21.28
CA PHE A 9 -7.31 26.02 -21.51
C PHE A 9 -6.71 25.43 -20.22
N PRO A 10 -6.42 26.21 -19.15
CA PRO A 10 -5.90 25.66 -17.91
C PRO A 10 -6.93 24.76 -17.21
N ALA A 11 -8.23 25.03 -17.34
CA ALA A 11 -9.27 24.17 -16.76
C ALA A 11 -9.25 22.76 -17.37
N VAL A 12 -9.15 22.65 -18.70
CA VAL A 12 -9.05 21.35 -19.39
C VAL A 12 -7.77 20.61 -19.01
N LEU A 13 -6.63 21.31 -18.98
CA LEU A 13 -5.36 20.73 -18.53
C LEU A 13 -5.48 20.19 -17.09
N PHE A 14 -6.09 20.97 -16.20
CA PHE A 14 -6.33 20.58 -14.82
C PHE A 14 -7.24 19.35 -14.73
N THR A 15 -8.30 19.26 -15.53
CA THR A 15 -9.16 18.07 -15.59
C THR A 15 -8.38 16.82 -16.04
N ILE A 16 -7.52 16.94 -17.06
CA ILE A 16 -6.68 15.82 -17.52
C ILE A 16 -5.73 15.37 -16.39
N LEU A 17 -5.07 16.32 -15.74
CA LEU A 17 -4.18 16.04 -14.61
C LEU A 17 -4.94 15.37 -13.45
N LEU A 18 -6.17 15.79 -13.17
CA LEU A 18 -7.02 15.16 -12.15
C LEU A 18 -7.34 13.70 -12.47
N VAL A 19 -7.64 13.38 -13.74
CA VAL A 19 -7.92 11.99 -14.16
C VAL A 19 -6.68 11.11 -13.96
N VAL A 20 -5.51 11.60 -14.39
CA VAL A 20 -4.23 10.89 -14.18
C VAL A 20 -3.95 10.72 -12.68
N GLN A 21 -4.15 11.77 -11.89
CA GLN A 21 -3.95 11.76 -10.43
C GLN A 21 -4.87 10.75 -9.73
N ALA A 22 -6.12 10.63 -10.16
CA ALA A 22 -7.06 9.63 -9.65
C ALA A 22 -6.60 8.20 -9.99
N GLY A 23 -6.05 7.98 -11.19
CA GLY A 23 -5.45 6.70 -11.58
C GLY A 23 -4.25 6.33 -10.70
N LEU A 24 -3.34 7.27 -10.44
CA LEU A 24 -2.19 7.06 -9.55
C LEU A 24 -2.61 6.78 -8.11
N TRP A 25 -3.66 7.45 -7.64
CA TRP A 25 -4.25 7.18 -6.32
C TRP A 25 -4.73 5.73 -6.22
N TRP A 26 -5.55 5.30 -7.19
CA TRP A 26 -6.09 3.95 -7.23
C TRP A 26 -4.97 2.91 -7.31
N TYR A 27 -3.95 3.16 -8.13
CA TYR A 27 -2.78 2.31 -8.24
C TYR A 27 -2.06 2.13 -6.90
N ALA A 28 -1.81 3.23 -6.16
CA ALA A 28 -1.17 3.15 -4.85
C ALA A 28 -2.02 2.39 -3.82
N GLU A 29 -3.34 2.51 -3.90
CA GLU A 29 -4.25 1.76 -3.04
C GLU A 29 -4.14 0.25 -3.24
N GLN A 30 -4.13 -0.19 -4.51
CA GLN A 30 -3.94 -1.58 -4.87
C GLN A 30 -2.54 -2.08 -4.50
N ALA A 31 -1.51 -1.25 -4.72
CA ALA A 31 -0.13 -1.56 -4.34
C ALA A 31 0.01 -1.78 -2.82
N ALA A 32 -0.59 -0.92 -2.00
CA ALA A 32 -0.55 -1.06 -0.55
C ALA A 32 -1.23 -2.35 -0.06
N LEU A 33 -2.39 -2.68 -0.65
CA LEU A 33 -3.09 -3.94 -0.34
C LEU A 33 -2.27 -5.16 -0.76
N ALA A 34 -1.65 -5.13 -1.93
CA ALA A 34 -0.80 -6.22 -2.42
C ALA A 34 0.44 -6.39 -1.52
N ALA A 35 1.11 -5.29 -1.16
CA ALA A 35 2.25 -5.32 -0.25
C ALA A 35 1.89 -5.85 1.13
N ALA A 36 0.74 -5.41 1.68
CA ALA A 36 0.26 -5.88 2.97
C ALA A 36 -0.02 -7.39 2.94
N ARG A 37 -0.63 -7.90 1.86
CA ARG A 37 -0.86 -9.34 1.67
C ARG A 37 0.45 -10.11 1.58
N GLU A 38 1.39 -9.68 0.73
CA GLU A 38 2.69 -10.34 0.58
C GLU A 38 3.47 -10.37 1.91
N GLY A 39 3.41 -9.29 2.70
CA GLY A 39 4.03 -9.25 4.01
C GLY A 39 3.35 -10.15 5.04
N VAL A 40 2.01 -10.24 5.02
CA VAL A 40 1.26 -11.19 5.86
C VAL A 40 1.62 -12.63 5.51
N GLU A 41 1.72 -12.95 4.23
CA GLU A 41 2.10 -14.28 3.75
C GLU A 41 3.49 -14.70 4.24
N ALA A 42 4.47 -13.80 4.19
CA ALA A 42 5.80 -14.08 4.71
C ALA A 42 5.84 -14.16 6.25
N GLY A 43 5.03 -13.37 6.95
CA GLY A 43 4.99 -13.32 8.42
C GLY A 43 4.14 -14.41 9.08
N ARG A 44 3.14 -14.97 8.38
CA ARG A 44 2.24 -16.00 8.95
C ARG A 44 2.87 -17.39 9.05
N ILE A 45 4.01 -17.60 8.41
CA ILE A 45 4.77 -18.87 8.46
C ILE A 45 5.19 -19.13 9.90
N ASN A 46 4.95 -20.36 10.36
CA ASN A 46 5.32 -20.76 11.71
C ASN A 46 6.86 -20.81 11.83
N GLY A 47 7.43 -20.03 12.75
CA GLY A 47 8.88 -19.86 12.87
C GLY A 47 9.51 -18.79 11.96
N ALA A 48 8.72 -17.93 11.30
CA ALA A 48 9.24 -16.78 10.58
C ALA A 48 10.10 -15.88 11.48
N GLN A 49 11.19 -15.34 10.92
CA GLN A 49 12.05 -14.40 11.63
C GLN A 49 11.24 -13.14 12.00
N PRO A 50 11.45 -12.55 13.19
CA PRO A 50 10.85 -11.26 13.54
C PRO A 50 11.17 -10.22 12.45
N GLY A 51 10.13 -9.54 11.93
CA GLY A 51 10.28 -8.55 10.87
C GLY A 51 10.25 -9.10 9.43
N ALA A 52 10.19 -10.42 9.22
CA ALA A 52 10.18 -11.00 7.86
C ALA A 52 9.02 -10.48 6.99
N GLY A 53 7.83 -10.27 7.58
CA GLY A 53 6.69 -9.70 6.86
C GLY A 53 6.87 -8.22 6.50
N GLU A 54 7.55 -7.46 7.35
CA GLU A 54 7.83 -6.03 7.15
C GLU A 54 8.88 -5.85 6.04
N GLU A 55 9.95 -6.65 6.07
CA GLU A 55 10.98 -6.68 5.04
C GLU A 55 10.39 -7.09 3.68
N ARG A 56 9.55 -8.12 3.66
CA ARG A 56 8.88 -8.60 2.45
C ARG A 56 7.94 -7.55 1.84
N ALA A 57 7.14 -6.89 2.67
CA ALA A 57 6.26 -5.80 2.22
C ALA A 57 7.08 -4.59 1.70
N THR A 58 8.20 -4.29 2.36
CA THR A 58 9.11 -3.20 1.94
C THR A 58 9.71 -3.50 0.57
N ALA A 59 10.31 -4.69 0.41
CA ALA A 59 10.87 -5.14 -0.86
C ALA A 59 9.81 -5.22 -1.99
N PHE A 60 8.55 -5.50 -1.66
CA PHE A 60 7.47 -5.46 -2.64
C PHE A 60 7.23 -4.05 -3.16
N ILE A 61 7.13 -3.04 -2.27
CA ILE A 61 6.94 -1.65 -2.68
C ILE A 61 8.16 -1.11 -3.42
N ASP A 62 9.38 -1.44 -2.98
CA ASP A 62 10.61 -0.99 -3.66
C ASP A 62 10.69 -1.45 -5.13
N ARG A 63 10.11 -2.60 -5.46
CA ARG A 63 10.01 -3.08 -6.85
C ARG A 63 9.03 -2.28 -7.71
N LEU A 64 8.04 -1.62 -7.11
CA LEU A 64 7.11 -0.74 -7.83
C LEU A 64 7.76 0.59 -8.22
N GLY A 65 8.96 0.86 -7.69
CA GLY A 65 9.76 2.03 -8.02
C GLY A 65 9.10 3.32 -7.55
N ASP A 66 9.35 4.41 -8.28
CA ASP A 66 9.06 5.76 -7.76
C ASP A 66 7.58 6.15 -7.80
N LEU A 67 6.70 5.29 -8.35
CA LEU A 67 5.27 5.54 -8.48
C LEU A 67 4.53 5.48 -7.14
N VAL A 68 5.04 4.69 -6.19
CA VAL A 68 4.47 4.48 -4.86
C VAL A 68 5.61 4.39 -3.87
N ARG A 69 5.65 5.30 -2.89
CA ARG A 69 6.69 5.29 -1.85
C ARG A 69 6.08 4.93 -0.50
N LEU A 70 6.82 4.17 0.30
CA LEU A 70 6.48 3.98 1.70
C LEU A 70 6.59 5.31 2.43
N GLN A 71 5.56 5.67 3.18
CA GLN A 71 5.61 6.84 4.06
C GLN A 71 6.16 6.48 5.44
N GLN A 72 5.95 5.24 5.86
CA GLN A 72 6.41 4.67 7.12
C GLN A 72 6.77 3.20 6.89
N PRO A 73 7.66 2.61 7.71
CA PRO A 73 7.90 1.17 7.67
C PRO A 73 6.58 0.42 7.88
N PRO A 74 6.35 -0.71 7.18
CA PRO A 74 5.23 -1.60 7.49
C PRO A 74 5.23 -1.96 8.97
N GLN A 75 4.05 -2.00 9.58
CA GLN A 75 3.91 -2.28 11.01
C GLN A 75 3.02 -3.49 11.22
N GLN A 76 3.54 -4.51 11.91
CA GLN A 76 2.70 -5.60 12.38
C GLN A 76 1.72 -5.08 13.45
N LEU A 77 0.43 -5.29 13.24
CA LEU A 77 -0.56 -5.02 14.28
C LEU A 77 -0.59 -6.19 15.27
N GLY A 78 -0.48 -5.87 16.56
CA GLY A 78 -0.65 -6.84 17.64
C GLY A 78 -2.12 -6.98 18.05
N GLY A 79 -2.45 -8.09 18.72
CA GLY A 79 -3.76 -8.26 19.36
C GLY A 79 -4.22 -9.72 19.48
N ASP A 80 -3.91 -10.54 18.48
CA ASP A 80 -4.32 -11.95 18.45
C ASP A 80 -3.10 -12.83 18.07
N PRO A 81 -2.72 -13.82 18.90
CA PRO A 81 -1.62 -14.73 18.59
C PRO A 81 -1.90 -15.64 17.39
N ASP A 82 -3.16 -15.81 16.97
CA ASP A 82 -3.59 -16.66 15.87
C ASP A 82 -3.77 -15.91 14.54
N LEU A 83 -3.72 -14.58 14.56
CA LEU A 83 -3.82 -13.74 13.37
C LEU A 83 -2.53 -12.96 13.18
N TYR A 84 -1.97 -13.02 11.98
CA TYR A 84 -0.92 -12.11 11.56
C TYR A 84 -1.53 -10.97 10.76
N GLN A 85 -1.36 -9.74 11.24
CA GLN A 85 -1.87 -8.52 10.61
C GLN A 85 -0.74 -7.55 10.32
N LEU A 86 -0.73 -6.97 9.13
CA LEU A 86 0.27 -5.99 8.70
C LEU A 86 -0.42 -4.75 8.14
N SER A 87 -0.02 -3.58 8.65
CA SER A 87 -0.40 -2.27 8.14
C SER A 87 0.71 -1.74 7.23
N VAL A 88 0.34 -1.26 6.05
CA VAL A 88 1.24 -0.63 5.10
C VAL A 88 0.70 0.77 4.77
N THR A 89 1.56 1.78 4.95
CA THR A 89 1.23 3.17 4.64
C THR A 89 2.11 3.68 3.50
N VAL A 90 1.46 4.07 2.40
CA VAL A 90 2.11 4.53 1.17
C VAL A 90 1.66 5.93 0.78
N ARG A 91 2.48 6.55 -0.06
CA ARG A 91 2.20 7.82 -0.72
C ARG A 91 2.32 7.62 -2.25
N PRO A 92 1.27 7.92 -3.03
CA PRO A 92 1.37 7.98 -4.48
C PRO A 92 2.17 9.21 -4.94
N VAL A 93 2.71 9.14 -6.15
CA VAL A 93 3.22 10.33 -6.84
C VAL A 93 2.10 11.37 -7.00
N THR A 94 2.42 12.62 -6.67
CA THR A 94 1.49 13.75 -6.78
C THR A 94 1.97 14.69 -7.87
N LEU A 95 1.13 14.91 -8.87
CA LEU A 95 1.36 15.82 -10.00
C LEU A 95 0.71 17.19 -9.76
N VAL A 96 -0.31 17.26 -8.90
CA VAL A 96 -1.02 18.49 -8.57
C VAL A 96 -0.35 19.14 -7.35
N PRO A 97 0.15 20.39 -7.44
CA PRO A 97 0.69 21.08 -6.27
C PRO A 97 -0.39 21.20 -5.19
N PHE A 98 0.02 21.22 -3.92
CA PHE A 98 -0.84 21.38 -2.72
C PHE A 98 -1.62 20.16 -2.21
N VAL A 99 -1.60 19.01 -2.90
CA VAL A 99 -2.22 17.77 -2.42
C VAL A 99 -1.15 16.81 -1.92
N ASN A 100 -1.29 16.25 -0.72
CA ASN A 100 -0.35 15.28 -0.15
C ASN A 100 -1.10 14.06 0.38
N PRO A 101 -1.53 13.15 -0.50
CA PRO A 101 -2.37 12.05 -0.10
C PRO A 101 -1.57 10.95 0.59
N THR A 102 -2.08 10.47 1.73
CA THR A 102 -1.51 9.33 2.45
C THR A 102 -2.54 8.21 2.45
N ILE A 103 -2.13 7.01 2.04
CA ILE A 103 -3.01 5.84 1.96
C ILE A 103 -2.47 4.79 2.92
N THR A 104 -3.31 4.38 3.88
CA THR A 104 -3.01 3.28 4.81
C THR A 104 -3.92 2.11 4.51
N LYS A 105 -3.34 0.92 4.37
CA LYS A 105 -4.09 -0.33 4.16
C LYS A 105 -3.56 -1.42 5.07
N THR A 106 -4.48 -2.20 5.61
CA THR A 106 -4.20 -3.31 6.51
C THR A 106 -4.65 -4.60 5.85
N ALA A 107 -3.81 -5.63 5.93
CA ALA A 107 -4.17 -7.00 5.58
C ALA A 107 -3.97 -7.90 6.80
N GLY A 108 -4.73 -9.00 6.87
CA GLY A 108 -4.61 -9.98 7.94
C GLY A 108 -4.95 -11.38 7.46
N ALA A 109 -4.23 -12.38 7.98
CA ALA A 109 -4.51 -13.79 7.74
C ALA A 109 -4.20 -14.63 8.99
N PRO A 110 -4.84 -15.81 9.14
CA PRO A 110 -4.52 -16.74 10.21
C PRO A 110 -3.08 -17.24 10.12
N ARG A 111 -2.42 -17.42 11.27
CA ARG A 111 -1.10 -18.04 11.36
C ARG A 111 -1.20 -19.53 11.12
N GLU A 112 -0.23 -20.08 10.39
CA GLU A 112 -0.17 -21.52 10.20
C GLU A 112 0.18 -22.19 11.53
N LYS A 113 -0.54 -23.24 11.92
CA LYS A 113 -0.22 -24.07 13.09
C LYS A 113 0.12 -25.46 12.61
N PHE A 114 1.32 -25.96 12.92
CA PHE A 114 1.64 -27.36 12.69
C PHE A 114 0.90 -28.20 13.75
N VAL A 115 -0.12 -28.93 13.31
CA VAL A 115 -0.73 -29.99 14.12
C VAL A 115 -0.10 -31.30 13.66
N ALA A 116 0.65 -31.96 14.54
CA ALA A 116 1.23 -33.26 14.24
C ALA A 116 0.10 -34.30 14.01
N PRO A 117 0.24 -35.26 13.08
CA PRO A 117 -0.75 -36.30 12.88
C PRO A 117 -0.87 -37.15 14.15
N GLY A 118 -2.00 -37.06 14.86
CA GLY A 118 -2.30 -37.96 15.99
C GLY A 118 -2.71 -37.35 17.33
N GLN A 119 -3.11 -36.08 17.41
CA GLN A 119 -3.85 -35.57 18.59
C GLN A 119 -5.29 -35.20 18.19
N PRO A 120 -6.30 -35.59 19.00
CA PRO A 120 -7.70 -35.22 18.76
C PRO A 120 -7.95 -33.72 18.91
#